data_AF-R1D9F4-F1
#
_entry.id   AF-R1D9F4-F1
#
_cell.length_a   1.000
_cell.length_b   1.000
_cell.length_c   1.000
_cell.angle_alpha   90.00
_cell.angle_beta   90.00
_cell.angle_gamma   90.00
#
_symmetry.space_group_name_H-M   'P 1'
#
loop_
_entity.id
_entity.type
_entity.pdbx_description
1 polymer ?
#
loop_
_entity_poly.entity_id
_entity_poly.type
_entity_poly.pdbx_seq_one_letter_code
_entity_poly.pdbx_strand_id
1 'polypeptide(L)'
;MSPLPRPLPTPPAAGVFGAYNWSRFPAAWFGANGTEWESAAQLEEIGRYSLAILGWQHLATSTDMTAVIYPQLAQAALLKDRHPALPVLVYASFGWAFGMNAAVWPLMHKPEYEGFFLLSTDGKPEFSRTNCQQMRSASPHCVGWFWNFANSSARDYYVEHIVLPLALSPTIDGVFFDAFNYGYDIPEVRPWGRRVVNVPNCSTVPASGGAAVWSGCEALLDGTLDVARRSARLLNARGKAPMFANVGSFARPARQRIWLNESRLLEALRGARYSVYYESFRGDVAPRDDGAGTLRNMLQESSRGVAATVHTYYKSADEDPLPHVAAFLLARAEGWYFLGSTGWWDKSYRWTSLYDAAGRCGRPLGAATNQSHKYLRPFEGCVVSLDCTGAAAQPAEQTAGGTGEAGQAVAAAAGCVGNISFHHAAPAGGAVQEARSRVSA
;
A
#
# COMPACT_ATOMS: atom_id res chain seq x y z
N MET A 1 13.31 -1.13 -34.32
CA MET A 1 12.58 -0.99 -33.05
C MET A 1 11.49 0.04 -33.26
N SER A 2 10.22 -0.36 -33.22
CA SER A 2 9.10 0.58 -33.33
C SER A 2 9.01 1.44 -32.06
N PRO A 3 8.77 2.76 -32.17
CA PRO A 3 8.58 3.59 -31.00
C PRO A 3 7.34 3.12 -30.23
N LEU A 4 7.44 3.07 -28.90
CA LEU A 4 6.29 2.79 -28.04
C LEU A 4 5.16 3.80 -28.34
N PRO A 5 3.90 3.35 -28.44
CA PRO A 5 2.79 4.26 -28.63
C PRO A 5 2.77 5.29 -27.49
N ARG A 6 2.58 6.57 -27.84
CA ARG A 6 2.41 7.64 -26.83
C ARG A 6 1.22 7.28 -25.94
N PRO A 7 1.37 7.28 -24.59
CA PRO A 7 0.23 7.11 -23.71
C PRO A 7 -0.75 8.25 -23.97
N LEU A 8 -2.00 7.90 -24.28
CA LEU A 8 -3.11 8.84 -24.21
C LEU A 8 -3.33 9.24 -22.74
N PRO A 9 -3.73 10.49 -22.47
CA PRO A 9 -3.72 11.02 -21.11
C PRO A 9 -4.72 10.29 -20.21
N THR A 10 -4.21 9.63 -19.17
CA THR A 10 -4.96 9.27 -17.97
C THR A 10 -5.57 10.56 -17.39
N PRO A 11 -6.82 10.58 -16.89
CA PRO A 11 -7.27 11.72 -16.10
C PRO A 11 -6.25 11.95 -14.96
N PRO A 12 -5.86 13.21 -14.69
CA PRO A 12 -4.79 13.47 -13.75
C PRO A 12 -5.16 12.91 -12.37
N ALA A 13 -4.19 12.32 -11.67
CA ALA A 13 -4.23 11.97 -10.24
C ALA A 13 -4.59 13.14 -9.30
N ALA A 14 -4.83 14.33 -9.84
CA ALA A 14 -5.28 15.49 -9.10
C ALA A 14 -6.56 15.17 -8.32
N GLY A 15 -6.45 15.26 -6.99
CA GLY A 15 -7.63 15.30 -6.14
C GLY A 15 -8.25 13.96 -5.74
N VAL A 16 -7.54 12.82 -5.79
CA VAL A 16 -8.12 11.51 -5.43
C VAL A 16 -8.83 11.55 -4.07
N PHE A 17 -8.21 12.17 -3.07
CA PHE A 17 -8.77 12.37 -1.73
C PHE A 17 -8.96 13.86 -1.38
N GLY A 18 -9.01 14.75 -2.37
CA GLY A 18 -9.13 16.20 -2.18
C GLY A 18 -7.92 17.00 -2.66
N ALA A 19 -8.01 18.34 -2.55
CA ALA A 19 -7.01 19.25 -3.08
C ALA A 19 -5.61 18.98 -2.51
N TYR A 20 -4.64 18.75 -3.40
CA TYR A 20 -3.29 18.38 -3.01
C TYR A 20 -2.48 19.63 -2.64
N ASN A 21 -2.07 19.74 -1.38
CA ASN A 21 -1.33 20.89 -0.90
C ASN A 21 0.19 20.71 -1.06
N TRP A 22 0.76 21.36 -2.06
CA TRP A 22 2.20 21.33 -2.33
C TRP A 22 3.05 22.12 -1.34
N SER A 23 2.46 23.02 -0.54
CA SER A 23 3.19 23.75 0.51
C SER A 23 3.34 22.96 1.82
N ARG A 24 2.79 21.74 1.86
CA ARG A 24 2.97 20.79 2.96
C ARG A 24 3.55 19.48 2.44
N PHE A 25 4.30 18.80 3.29
CA PHE A 25 4.70 17.43 3.00
C PHE A 25 3.48 16.52 3.16
N PRO A 26 3.21 15.61 2.20
CA PRO A 26 1.99 14.81 2.16
C PRO A 26 2.12 13.58 3.08
N ALA A 27 2.54 13.80 4.33
CA ALA A 27 2.59 12.75 5.33
C ALA A 27 1.15 12.28 5.61
N ALA A 28 0.97 10.96 5.69
CA ALA A 28 -0.28 10.31 6.00
C ALA A 28 -0.12 9.46 7.27
N TRP A 29 -1.24 9.27 7.97
CA TRP A 29 -1.33 8.43 9.15
C TRP A 29 -2.07 7.13 8.80
N PHE A 30 -1.59 5.98 9.29
CA PHE A 30 -2.29 4.70 9.15
C PHE A 30 -2.15 3.85 10.41
N GLY A 31 -2.85 4.26 11.46
CA GLY A 31 -2.78 3.59 12.74
C GLY A 31 -4.13 3.03 13.19
N ALA A 32 -4.09 2.48 14.39
CA ALA A 32 -5.25 2.10 15.16
C ALA A 32 -4.88 2.09 16.64
N ASN A 33 -5.78 2.57 17.50
CA ASN A 33 -5.82 2.15 18.90
C ASN A 33 -6.64 0.87 19.05
N GLY A 34 -6.04 -0.19 19.61
CA GLY A 34 -6.66 -1.51 19.68
C GLY A 34 -7.69 -1.69 20.80
N THR A 35 -7.66 -0.82 21.81
CA THR A 35 -8.36 -1.01 23.09
C THR A 35 -9.37 0.08 23.40
N GLU A 36 -9.16 1.30 22.90
CA GLU A 36 -9.99 2.47 23.20
C GLU A 36 -10.13 3.38 21.98
N TRP A 37 -11.12 4.28 22.04
CA TRP A 37 -11.25 5.34 21.04
C TRP A 37 -10.07 6.30 21.13
N GLU A 38 -9.71 6.92 20.02
CA GLU A 38 -8.65 7.92 20.01
C GLU A 38 -9.01 9.10 20.92
N SER A 39 -8.09 9.47 21.81
CA SER A 39 -8.26 10.62 22.71
C SER A 39 -8.29 11.95 21.94
N ALA A 40 -8.81 13.02 22.56
CA ALA A 40 -8.80 14.35 21.94
C ALA A 40 -7.40 14.81 21.50
N ALA A 41 -6.36 14.51 22.29
CA ALA A 41 -4.99 14.84 21.93
C ALA A 41 -4.50 14.03 20.72
N GLN A 42 -4.89 12.76 20.62
CA GLN A 42 -4.54 11.90 19.49
C GLN A 42 -5.27 12.32 18.21
N LEU A 43 -6.53 12.75 18.31
CA LEU A 43 -7.27 13.33 17.18
C LEU A 43 -6.55 14.57 16.63
N GLU A 44 -6.07 15.48 17.50
CA GLU A 44 -5.26 16.63 17.06
C GLU A 44 -3.98 16.23 16.35
N GLU A 45 -3.26 15.23 16.87
CA GLU A 45 -2.04 14.74 16.24
C GLU A 45 -2.32 14.15 14.86
N ILE A 46 -3.40 13.37 14.72
CA ILE A 46 -3.84 12.84 13.42
C ILE A 46 -4.22 13.98 12.47
N GLY A 47 -4.82 15.07 12.97
CA GLY A 47 -5.19 16.27 12.21
C GLY A 47 -4.01 16.99 11.53
N ARG A 48 -2.77 16.70 11.91
CA ARG A 48 -1.56 17.26 11.28
C ARG A 48 -1.24 16.62 9.93
N TYR A 49 -1.67 15.38 9.73
CA TYR A 49 -1.42 14.62 8.51
C TYR A 49 -2.34 15.08 7.37
N SER A 50 -1.95 14.76 6.13
CA SER A 50 -2.71 15.11 4.92
C SER A 50 -3.78 14.08 4.57
N LEU A 51 -3.78 12.93 5.24
CA LEU A 51 -4.65 11.78 5.04
C LEU A 51 -4.57 10.90 6.29
N ALA A 52 -5.70 10.35 6.72
CA ALA A 52 -5.76 9.33 7.77
C ALA A 52 -6.39 8.04 7.23
N ILE A 53 -5.79 6.90 7.57
CA ILE A 53 -6.31 5.56 7.25
C ILE A 53 -6.48 4.83 8.59
N LEU A 54 -7.70 4.43 8.92
CA LEU A 54 -7.96 3.66 10.13
C LEU A 54 -7.69 2.18 9.86
N GLY A 55 -6.84 1.57 10.67
CA GLY A 55 -6.53 0.15 10.56
C GLY A 55 -7.59 -0.77 11.13
N TRP A 56 -7.61 -2.00 10.63
CA TRP A 56 -8.53 -3.04 11.09
C TRP A 56 -8.35 -3.38 12.58
N GLN A 57 -7.18 -3.08 13.14
CA GLN A 57 -6.90 -3.35 14.54
C GLN A 57 -7.72 -2.44 15.48
N HIS A 58 -8.38 -1.40 14.97
CA HIS A 58 -9.06 -0.41 15.78
C HIS A 58 -10.17 -1.03 16.62
N LEU A 59 -10.09 -0.86 17.94
CA LEU A 59 -10.93 -1.50 18.96
C LEU A 59 -11.01 -3.04 18.90
N ALA A 60 -10.22 -3.72 18.06
CA ALA A 60 -10.34 -5.15 17.81
C ALA A 60 -10.06 -6.03 19.05
N THR A 61 -9.40 -5.48 20.09
CA THR A 61 -9.20 -6.18 21.37
C THR A 61 -10.28 -5.88 22.41
N SER A 62 -11.07 -4.82 22.20
CA SER A 62 -12.12 -4.36 23.13
C SER A 62 -13.53 -4.79 22.72
N THR A 63 -13.76 -5.06 21.43
CA THR A 63 -15.01 -5.58 20.91
C THR A 63 -14.96 -7.11 20.83
N ASP A 64 -16.12 -7.77 20.97
CA ASP A 64 -16.28 -9.10 20.40
C ASP A 64 -15.86 -9.02 18.92
N MET A 65 -15.05 -9.97 18.44
CA MET A 65 -14.27 -9.90 17.18
C MET A 65 -15.16 -9.95 15.92
N THR A 66 -16.40 -9.47 15.98
CA THR A 66 -17.46 -9.77 15.02
C THR A 66 -17.76 -8.63 14.06
N ALA A 67 -17.25 -7.41 14.27
CA ALA A 67 -17.59 -6.29 13.38
C ALA A 67 -16.56 -5.14 13.30
N VAL A 68 -15.30 -5.45 13.02
CA VAL A 68 -14.16 -4.50 12.95
C VAL A 68 -14.39 -3.25 12.10
N ILE A 69 -15.29 -3.30 11.10
CA ILE A 69 -15.56 -2.14 10.24
C ILE A 69 -16.37 -1.04 10.95
N TYR A 70 -17.27 -1.38 11.88
CA TYR A 70 -18.12 -0.39 12.55
C TYR A 70 -17.34 0.52 13.51
N PRO A 71 -16.42 0.00 14.35
CA PRO A 71 -15.48 0.83 15.10
C PRO A 71 -14.74 1.84 14.22
N GLN A 72 -14.22 1.40 13.06
CA GLN A 72 -13.51 2.30 12.16
C GLN A 72 -14.43 3.41 11.63
N LEU A 73 -15.68 3.11 11.25
CA LEU A 73 -16.64 4.13 10.78
C LEU A 73 -17.01 5.15 11.87
N ALA A 74 -17.13 4.71 13.12
CA ALA A 74 -17.39 5.59 14.26
C ALA A 74 -16.17 6.45 14.61
N GLN A 75 -14.96 5.89 14.60
CA GLN A 75 -13.73 6.64 14.80
C GLN A 75 -13.49 7.65 13.68
N ALA A 76 -13.86 7.30 12.44
CA ALA A 76 -13.83 8.24 11.32
C ALA A 76 -14.78 9.41 11.57
N ALA A 77 -15.98 9.17 12.11
CA ALA A 77 -16.91 10.24 12.46
C ALA A 77 -16.30 11.22 13.49
N LEU A 78 -15.62 10.71 14.53
CA LEU A 78 -14.93 11.55 15.52
C LEU A 78 -13.82 12.40 14.87
N LEU A 79 -13.04 11.82 13.95
CA LEU A 79 -12.02 12.56 13.20
C LEU A 79 -12.64 13.61 12.28
N LYS A 80 -13.74 13.32 11.59
CA LYS A 80 -14.42 14.27 10.70
C LYS A 80 -15.10 15.40 11.47
N ASP A 81 -15.60 15.15 12.67
CA ASP A 81 -16.14 16.20 13.56
C ASP A 81 -15.03 17.18 13.97
N ARG A 82 -13.85 16.66 14.35
CA ARG A 82 -12.72 17.47 14.79
C ARG A 82 -11.96 18.15 13.65
N HIS A 83 -11.79 17.45 12.53
CA HIS A 83 -11.04 17.88 11.34
C HIS A 83 -11.84 17.61 10.05
N PRO A 84 -12.87 18.42 9.74
CA PRO A 84 -13.80 18.16 8.61
C PRO A 84 -13.13 18.05 7.24
N ALA A 85 -12.01 18.74 7.04
CA ALA A 85 -11.25 18.76 5.79
C ALA A 85 -10.25 17.61 5.65
N LEU A 86 -9.95 16.86 6.73
CA LEU A 86 -9.03 15.74 6.68
C LEU A 86 -9.69 14.58 5.91
N PRO A 87 -9.07 14.04 4.86
CA PRO A 87 -9.57 12.85 4.20
C PRO A 87 -9.35 11.62 5.09
N VAL A 88 -10.42 10.85 5.35
CA VAL A 88 -10.38 9.67 6.21
C VAL A 88 -10.77 8.42 5.45
N LEU A 89 -9.91 7.40 5.47
CA LEU A 89 -10.14 6.08 4.89
C LEU A 89 -10.31 5.05 6.00
N VAL A 90 -11.04 3.99 5.69
CA VAL A 90 -11.15 2.79 6.55
C VAL A 90 -10.64 1.56 5.82
N TYR A 91 -10.12 0.61 6.58
CA TYR A 91 -9.65 -0.67 6.09
C TYR A 91 -10.81 -1.58 5.69
N ALA A 92 -10.68 -2.22 4.54
CA ALA A 92 -11.42 -3.42 4.17
C ALA A 92 -10.46 -4.43 3.54
N SER A 93 -10.61 -5.71 3.86
CA SER A 93 -9.80 -6.74 3.18
C SER A 93 -10.33 -6.98 1.76
N PHE A 94 -9.41 -7.08 0.81
CA PHE A 94 -9.73 -7.40 -0.58
C PHE A 94 -9.49 -8.87 -0.91
N GLY A 95 -8.27 -9.37 -0.69
CA GLY A 95 -7.90 -10.72 -1.14
C GLY A 95 -8.43 -11.86 -0.26
N TRP A 96 -8.86 -11.57 0.96
CA TRP A 96 -9.50 -12.58 1.81
C TRP A 96 -10.79 -12.08 2.47
N ALA A 97 -11.64 -13.04 2.75
CA ALA A 97 -12.86 -12.90 3.50
C ALA A 97 -12.49 -12.78 4.97
N PHE A 98 -12.55 -11.57 5.49
CA PHE A 98 -12.13 -11.26 6.86
C PHE A 98 -13.21 -11.67 7.86
N GLY A 99 -12.98 -12.78 8.60
CA GLY A 99 -13.94 -13.33 9.56
C GLY A 99 -14.33 -12.41 10.72
N MET A 100 -13.60 -11.30 10.91
CA MET A 100 -13.94 -10.24 11.86
C MET A 100 -14.95 -9.20 11.31
N ASN A 101 -15.42 -9.40 10.08
CA ASN A 101 -16.50 -8.62 9.49
C ASN A 101 -17.81 -9.40 9.57
N ALA A 102 -18.85 -8.78 10.15
CA ALA A 102 -20.18 -9.37 10.31
C ALA A 102 -20.82 -9.80 8.98
N ALA A 103 -20.53 -9.09 7.89
CA ALA A 103 -21.02 -9.45 6.56
C ALA A 103 -20.34 -10.71 5.98
N VAL A 104 -19.22 -11.14 6.58
CA VAL A 104 -18.37 -12.22 6.07
C VAL A 104 -18.52 -13.50 6.88
N TRP A 105 -18.45 -13.40 8.21
CA TRP A 105 -18.42 -14.57 9.09
C TRP A 105 -19.51 -15.62 8.81
N PRO A 106 -20.79 -15.25 8.63
CA PRO A 106 -21.85 -16.24 8.40
C PRO A 106 -21.70 -17.03 7.10
N LEU A 107 -21.07 -16.46 6.06
CA LEU A 107 -20.94 -17.13 4.77
C LEU A 107 -19.78 -18.13 4.74
N MET A 108 -18.75 -17.93 5.57
CA MET A 108 -17.64 -18.87 5.68
C MET A 108 -18.12 -20.25 6.15
N HIS A 109 -19.23 -20.35 6.89
CA HIS A 109 -19.66 -21.62 7.49
C HIS A 109 -20.88 -22.24 6.83
N LYS A 110 -21.26 -21.77 5.63
CA LYS A 110 -22.47 -22.16 4.93
C LYS A 110 -22.14 -22.85 3.59
N PRO A 111 -22.55 -24.12 3.38
CA PRO A 111 -22.20 -24.88 2.18
C PRO A 111 -22.55 -24.20 0.87
N GLU A 112 -23.65 -23.43 0.83
CA GLU A 112 -24.09 -22.73 -0.38
C GLU A 112 -23.12 -21.62 -0.84
N TYR A 113 -22.21 -21.17 0.03
CA TYR A 113 -21.19 -20.16 -0.29
C TYR A 113 -19.78 -20.76 -0.43
N GLU A 114 -19.62 -22.08 -0.38
CA GLU A 114 -18.31 -22.73 -0.49
C GLU A 114 -17.56 -22.31 -1.77
N GLY A 115 -18.30 -22.18 -2.88
CA GLY A 115 -17.76 -21.73 -4.16
C GLY A 115 -17.26 -20.28 -4.17
N PHE A 116 -17.50 -19.49 -3.13
CA PHE A 116 -17.01 -18.12 -3.02
C PHE A 116 -15.54 -18.05 -2.61
N PHE A 117 -14.96 -19.16 -2.16
CA PHE A 117 -13.60 -19.22 -1.67
C PHE A 117 -12.72 -20.11 -2.54
N LEU A 118 -11.42 -19.84 -2.56
CA LEU A 118 -10.47 -20.75 -3.19
C LEU A 118 -10.41 -22.05 -2.40
N LEU A 119 -10.54 -23.19 -3.07
CA LEU A 119 -10.51 -24.53 -2.46
C LEU A 119 -9.26 -25.27 -2.89
N SER A 120 -8.60 -25.97 -1.97
CA SER A 120 -7.52 -26.91 -2.32
C SER A 120 -8.02 -28.29 -2.70
N THR A 121 -7.09 -29.16 -3.08
CA THR A 121 -7.33 -30.55 -3.50
C THR A 121 -8.04 -31.42 -2.46
N ASP A 122 -8.01 -31.07 -1.18
CA ASP A 122 -8.78 -31.77 -0.13
C ASP A 122 -10.21 -31.23 0.03
N GLY A 123 -10.63 -30.32 -0.85
CA GLY A 123 -11.93 -29.67 -0.86
C GLY A 123 -12.06 -28.55 0.17
N LYS A 124 -10.99 -28.20 0.91
CA LYS A 124 -11.08 -27.19 1.98
C LYS A 124 -10.72 -25.80 1.47
N PRO A 125 -11.29 -24.74 2.07
CA PRO A 125 -10.90 -23.36 1.79
C PRO A 125 -9.43 -23.10 2.10
N GLU A 126 -8.76 -22.42 1.18
CA GLU A 126 -7.45 -21.82 1.42
C GLU A 126 -7.60 -20.57 2.28
N PHE A 127 -6.67 -20.38 3.22
CA PHE A 127 -6.80 -19.34 4.24
C PHE A 127 -5.47 -18.70 4.65
N SER A 128 -5.57 -17.48 5.14
CA SER A 128 -4.54 -16.76 5.87
C SER A 128 -4.81 -16.77 7.38
N ARG A 129 -3.73 -16.86 8.16
CA ARG A 129 -3.73 -16.68 9.62
C ARG A 129 -3.02 -15.40 10.05
N THR A 130 -2.71 -14.49 9.13
CA THR A 130 -1.96 -13.26 9.42
C THR A 130 -2.59 -12.49 10.57
N ASN A 131 -3.91 -12.31 10.57
CA ASN A 131 -4.58 -11.54 11.64
C ASN A 131 -4.50 -12.27 12.98
N CYS A 132 -4.62 -13.60 13.00
CA CYS A 132 -4.42 -14.41 14.20
C CYS A 132 -3.03 -14.25 14.78
N GLN A 133 -2.00 -14.25 13.92
CA GLN A 133 -0.61 -14.06 14.32
C GLN A 133 -0.38 -12.66 14.88
N GLN A 134 -0.90 -11.63 14.21
CA GLN A 134 -0.78 -10.23 14.65
C GLN A 134 -1.49 -9.99 15.98
N MET A 135 -2.68 -10.58 16.20
CA MET A 135 -3.42 -10.46 17.46
C MET A 135 -2.94 -11.42 18.55
N ARG A 136 -2.07 -12.38 18.22
CA ARG A 136 -1.76 -13.54 19.07
C ARG A 136 -3.02 -14.23 19.58
N SER A 137 -4.02 -14.37 18.70
CA SER A 137 -5.34 -14.91 19.02
C SER A 137 -5.55 -16.30 18.43
N ALA A 138 -6.28 -17.14 19.15
CA ALA A 138 -6.76 -18.44 18.68
C ALA A 138 -8.24 -18.41 18.24
N SER A 139 -8.89 -17.25 18.27
CA SER A 139 -10.29 -17.10 17.85
C SER A 139 -10.47 -17.52 16.39
N PRO A 140 -11.51 -18.28 16.02
CA PRO A 140 -11.70 -18.68 14.63
C PRO A 140 -12.07 -17.47 13.74
N HIS A 141 -12.55 -16.36 14.32
CA HIS A 141 -12.85 -15.10 13.60
C HIS A 141 -11.62 -14.42 12.98
N CYS A 142 -10.41 -14.67 13.49
CA CYS A 142 -9.21 -14.03 12.94
C CYS A 142 -8.68 -14.72 11.66
N VAL A 143 -9.26 -15.87 11.27
CA VAL A 143 -8.91 -16.56 10.03
C VAL A 143 -9.57 -15.85 8.85
N GLY A 144 -8.83 -15.69 7.74
CA GLY A 144 -9.38 -15.14 6.50
C GLY A 144 -9.32 -16.17 5.38
N TRP A 145 -10.44 -16.49 4.73
CA TRP A 145 -10.46 -17.40 3.57
C TRP A 145 -10.27 -16.62 2.27
N PHE A 146 -9.42 -17.08 1.36
CA PHE A 146 -9.18 -16.34 0.12
C PHE A 146 -10.42 -16.35 -0.79
N TRP A 147 -10.79 -15.18 -1.33
CA TRP A 147 -11.92 -15.08 -2.25
C TRP A 147 -11.60 -15.77 -3.59
N ASN A 148 -12.56 -16.48 -4.14
CA ASN A 148 -12.51 -16.96 -5.51
C ASN A 148 -13.20 -15.94 -6.43
N PHE A 149 -12.48 -14.91 -6.83
CA PHE A 149 -13.05 -13.91 -7.75
C PHE A 149 -13.26 -14.44 -9.18
N ALA A 150 -12.85 -15.66 -9.53
CA ALA A 150 -13.32 -16.28 -10.78
C ALA A 150 -14.83 -16.59 -10.73
N ASN A 151 -15.39 -16.81 -9.54
CA ASN A 151 -16.83 -17.00 -9.32
C ASN A 151 -17.56 -15.64 -9.38
N SER A 152 -18.50 -15.48 -10.32
CA SER A 152 -19.27 -14.24 -10.48
C SER A 152 -20.12 -13.89 -9.27
N SER A 153 -20.76 -14.88 -8.64
CA SER A 153 -21.61 -14.66 -7.47
C SER A 153 -20.80 -14.19 -6.25
N ALA A 154 -19.54 -14.64 -6.13
CA ALA A 154 -18.62 -14.14 -5.12
C ALA A 154 -18.27 -12.66 -5.35
N ARG A 155 -18.03 -12.27 -6.61
CA ARG A 155 -17.80 -10.86 -6.99
C ARG A 155 -19.00 -9.99 -6.68
N ASP A 156 -20.21 -10.45 -7.04
CA ASP A 156 -21.46 -9.75 -6.76
C ASP A 156 -21.65 -9.54 -5.26
N TYR A 157 -21.49 -10.60 -4.48
CA TYR A 157 -21.61 -10.54 -3.02
C TYR A 157 -20.60 -9.56 -2.41
N TYR A 158 -19.32 -9.62 -2.81
CA TYR A 158 -18.29 -8.72 -2.31
C TYR A 158 -18.67 -7.25 -2.56
N VAL A 159 -19.09 -6.92 -3.78
CA VAL A 159 -19.46 -5.55 -4.14
C VAL A 159 -20.72 -5.10 -3.39
N GLU A 160 -21.72 -5.96 -3.27
CA GLU A 160 -23.01 -5.63 -2.64
C GLU A 160 -22.94 -5.55 -1.11
N HIS A 161 -22.25 -6.47 -0.46
CA HIS A 161 -22.30 -6.59 1.00
C HIS A 161 -21.09 -6.02 1.72
N ILE A 162 -19.97 -5.80 1.03
CA ILE A 162 -18.76 -5.21 1.62
C ILE A 162 -18.57 -3.79 1.11
N VAL A 163 -18.60 -3.57 -0.20
CA VAL A 163 -18.23 -2.27 -0.78
C VAL A 163 -19.38 -1.26 -0.72
N LEU A 164 -20.61 -1.67 -1.06
CA LEU A 164 -21.76 -0.76 -1.06
C LEU A 164 -22.01 -0.09 0.29
N PRO A 165 -22.00 -0.79 1.45
CA PRO A 165 -22.16 -0.14 2.75
C PRO A 165 -21.11 0.96 3.00
N LEU A 166 -19.86 0.72 2.59
CA LEU A 166 -18.78 1.71 2.73
C LEU A 166 -18.97 2.89 1.78
N ALA A 167 -19.40 2.62 0.55
CA ALA A 167 -19.72 3.69 -0.41
C ALA A 167 -20.85 4.59 0.08
N LEU A 168 -21.81 4.04 0.82
CA LEU A 168 -22.94 4.76 1.40
C LEU A 168 -22.61 5.52 2.69
N SER A 169 -21.52 5.17 3.39
CA SER A 169 -21.16 5.83 4.64
C SER A 169 -20.88 7.33 4.43
N PRO A 170 -21.42 8.24 5.27
CA PRO A 170 -21.11 9.67 5.18
C PRO A 170 -19.82 10.06 5.93
N THR A 171 -19.22 9.13 6.69
CA THR A 171 -18.13 9.46 7.63
C THR A 171 -16.73 9.23 7.06
N ILE A 172 -16.62 8.80 5.80
CA ILE A 172 -15.35 8.45 5.16
C ILE A 172 -15.24 9.06 3.75
N ASP A 173 -14.00 9.28 3.32
CA ASP A 173 -13.63 9.80 2.01
C ASP A 173 -13.09 8.70 1.08
N GLY A 174 -12.80 7.51 1.61
CA GLY A 174 -12.34 6.37 0.83
C GLY A 174 -12.24 5.06 1.60
N VAL A 175 -11.79 4.03 0.90
CA VAL A 175 -11.56 2.69 1.47
C VAL A 175 -10.17 2.23 1.10
N PHE A 176 -9.40 1.83 2.10
CA PHE A 176 -8.14 1.11 1.93
C PHE A 176 -8.43 -0.38 1.78
N PHE A 177 -8.21 -0.90 0.58
CA PHE A 177 -8.36 -2.29 0.21
C PHE A 177 -7.03 -3.01 0.36
N ASP A 178 -6.84 -3.63 1.51
CA ASP A 178 -5.65 -4.42 1.83
C ASP A 178 -5.64 -5.74 1.05
N ALA A 179 -4.46 -6.35 0.93
CA ALA A 179 -4.32 -7.69 0.39
C ALA A 179 -4.85 -7.82 -1.06
N PHE A 180 -4.81 -6.73 -1.84
CA PHE A 180 -5.33 -6.72 -3.21
C PHE A 180 -4.66 -7.79 -4.07
N ASN A 181 -3.34 -7.94 -3.92
CA ASN A 181 -2.56 -8.95 -4.62
C ASN A 181 -3.07 -10.37 -4.37
N TYR A 182 -3.58 -10.69 -3.18
CA TYR A 182 -4.16 -12.00 -2.89
C TYR A 182 -5.53 -12.25 -3.53
N GLY A 183 -6.15 -11.24 -4.17
CA GLY A 183 -7.33 -11.46 -5.00
C GLY A 183 -7.01 -12.25 -6.27
N TYR A 184 -5.79 -12.11 -6.79
CA TYR A 184 -5.34 -12.81 -7.99
C TYR A 184 -4.12 -13.71 -7.81
N ASP A 185 -3.33 -13.49 -6.77
CA ASP A 185 -2.18 -14.33 -6.43
C ASP A 185 -2.64 -15.42 -5.46
N ILE A 186 -2.29 -16.66 -5.79
CA ILE A 186 -2.50 -17.81 -4.90
C ILE A 186 -1.20 -17.92 -4.11
N PRO A 187 -1.18 -17.59 -2.80
CA PRO A 187 0.07 -17.40 -2.08
C PRO A 187 0.97 -18.64 -2.16
N GLU A 188 2.03 -18.55 -2.96
CA GLU A 188 3.03 -19.60 -3.09
C GLU A 188 4.03 -19.63 -1.94
N VAL A 189 4.01 -18.59 -1.10
CA VAL A 189 4.92 -18.50 0.04
C VAL A 189 4.31 -19.28 1.20
N ARG A 190 5.05 -20.31 1.62
CA ARG A 190 4.62 -21.33 2.58
C ARG A 190 4.07 -20.72 3.89
N PRO A 191 3.08 -21.40 4.51
CA PRO A 191 2.62 -22.75 4.18
C PRO A 191 1.50 -22.84 3.14
N TRP A 192 1.15 -21.76 2.42
CA TRP A 192 -0.13 -21.62 1.70
C TRP A 192 -0.12 -22.10 0.23
N GLY A 193 0.97 -22.73 -0.23
CA GLY A 193 1.14 -23.19 -1.61
C GLY A 193 0.42 -24.49 -1.98
N ARG A 194 -0.80 -24.72 -1.49
CA ARG A 194 -1.61 -25.87 -1.92
C ARG A 194 -2.20 -25.62 -3.30
N ARG A 195 -2.38 -26.69 -4.08
CA ARG A 195 -3.03 -26.59 -5.39
C ARG A 195 -4.51 -26.26 -5.18
N VAL A 196 -4.96 -25.09 -5.63
CA VAL A 196 -6.38 -24.76 -5.81
C VAL A 196 -7.01 -25.55 -6.96
N VAL A 197 -8.29 -25.89 -6.83
CA VAL A 197 -9.00 -26.77 -7.77
C VAL A 197 -10.25 -26.14 -8.41
N ASN A 198 -10.75 -25.02 -7.87
CA ASN A 198 -12.01 -24.41 -8.29
C ASN A 198 -11.81 -23.07 -9.05
N VAL A 199 -10.68 -22.89 -9.71
CA VAL A 199 -10.43 -21.79 -10.65
C VAL A 199 -10.40 -22.36 -12.07
N PRO A 200 -11.29 -21.92 -12.98
CA PRO A 200 -11.35 -22.44 -14.34
C PRO A 200 -10.01 -22.33 -15.07
N ASN A 201 -9.61 -23.43 -15.71
CA ASN A 201 -8.37 -23.55 -16.51
C ASN A 201 -7.05 -23.27 -15.75
N CYS A 202 -7.11 -23.04 -14.44
CA CYS A 202 -5.93 -22.81 -13.61
C CYS A 202 -5.29 -24.17 -13.27
N SER A 203 -4.09 -24.40 -13.79
CA SER A 203 -3.36 -25.65 -13.65
C SER A 203 -1.94 -25.41 -13.19
N THR A 204 -1.40 -26.35 -12.42
CA THR A 204 0.02 -26.39 -12.06
C THR A 204 0.78 -27.21 -13.11
N VAL A 205 1.65 -26.56 -13.87
CA VAL A 205 2.56 -27.18 -14.84
C VAL A 205 3.92 -27.40 -14.19
N PRO A 206 4.54 -28.58 -14.28
CA PRO A 206 5.91 -28.74 -13.78
C PRO A 206 6.87 -27.76 -14.47
N ALA A 207 7.60 -26.92 -13.74
CA ALA A 207 8.71 -26.19 -14.35
C ALA A 207 9.89 -27.14 -14.56
N SER A 208 10.59 -26.95 -15.68
CA SER A 208 11.95 -27.47 -15.86
C SER A 208 12.85 -26.95 -14.74
N GLY A 209 13.13 -27.79 -13.74
CA GLY A 209 13.90 -27.42 -12.54
C GLY A 209 13.18 -27.60 -11.18
N GLY A 210 11.94 -28.12 -11.16
CA GLY A 210 11.39 -28.78 -9.96
C GLY A 210 10.26 -28.05 -9.20
N ALA A 211 9.91 -26.80 -9.54
CA ALA A 211 8.79 -26.09 -8.92
C ALA A 211 7.60 -25.93 -9.90
N ALA A 212 6.37 -26.25 -9.48
CA ALA A 212 5.22 -26.24 -10.39
C ALA A 212 4.70 -24.81 -10.71
N VAL A 213 4.73 -24.36 -11.96
CA VAL A 213 4.22 -23.07 -12.45
C VAL A 213 2.72 -23.08 -12.63
N TRP A 214 2.02 -22.13 -12.03
CA TRP A 214 0.60 -21.88 -12.31
C TRP A 214 0.42 -21.31 -13.72
N SER A 215 -0.51 -21.89 -14.48
CA SER A 215 -0.87 -21.46 -15.84
C SER A 215 -2.39 -21.48 -16.03
N GLY A 216 -2.92 -20.58 -16.85
CA GLY A 216 -4.35 -20.53 -17.19
C GLY A 216 -5.28 -19.94 -16.13
N CYS A 217 -4.75 -19.27 -15.10
CA CYS A 217 -5.52 -18.68 -14.00
C CYS A 217 -6.16 -17.31 -14.34
N GLU A 218 -6.39 -17.01 -15.62
CA GLU A 218 -6.90 -15.71 -16.10
C GLU A 218 -8.26 -15.34 -15.52
N ALA A 219 -9.13 -16.33 -15.26
CA ALA A 219 -10.44 -16.07 -14.67
C ALA A 219 -10.34 -15.39 -13.28
N LEU A 220 -9.28 -15.67 -12.52
CA LEU A 220 -9.04 -15.04 -11.22
C LEU A 220 -8.50 -13.61 -11.38
N LEU A 221 -7.61 -13.38 -12.34
CA LEU A 221 -7.10 -12.05 -12.70
C LEU A 221 -8.22 -11.14 -13.19
N ASP A 222 -9.01 -11.61 -14.17
CA ASP A 222 -10.14 -10.85 -14.73
C ASP A 222 -11.23 -10.61 -13.67
N GLY A 223 -11.48 -11.60 -12.81
CA GLY A 223 -12.39 -11.46 -11.70
C GLY A 223 -11.97 -10.39 -10.70
N THR A 224 -10.68 -10.36 -10.35
CA THR A 224 -10.11 -9.33 -9.47
C THR A 224 -10.23 -7.93 -10.08
N LEU A 225 -9.90 -7.79 -11.37
CA LEU A 225 -10.04 -6.53 -12.09
C LEU A 225 -11.51 -6.07 -12.18
N ASP A 226 -12.45 -7.00 -12.35
CA ASP A 226 -13.88 -6.68 -12.33
C ASP A 226 -14.32 -6.13 -10.97
N VAL A 227 -13.95 -6.79 -9.87
CA VAL A 227 -14.24 -6.30 -8.50
C VAL A 227 -13.60 -4.94 -8.28
N ALA A 228 -12.32 -4.76 -8.61
CA ALA A 228 -11.61 -3.48 -8.46
C ALA A 228 -12.36 -2.34 -9.20
N ARG A 229 -12.73 -2.59 -10.45
CA ARG A 229 -13.48 -1.64 -11.30
C ARG A 229 -14.85 -1.31 -10.73
N ARG A 230 -15.62 -2.32 -10.29
CA ARG A 230 -16.95 -2.12 -9.70
C ARG A 230 -16.87 -1.35 -8.39
N SER A 231 -15.90 -1.68 -7.54
CA SER A 231 -15.61 -0.97 -6.30
C SER A 231 -15.26 0.49 -6.54
N ALA A 232 -14.37 0.76 -7.50
CA ALA A 232 -13.98 2.13 -7.85
C ALA A 232 -15.17 2.95 -8.35
N ARG A 233 -15.98 2.39 -9.28
CA ARG A 233 -17.18 3.05 -9.79
C ARG A 233 -18.17 3.37 -8.67
N LEU A 234 -18.42 2.41 -7.79
CA LEU A 234 -19.39 2.55 -6.71
C LEU A 234 -18.96 3.61 -5.69
N LEU A 235 -17.69 3.62 -5.31
CA LEU A 235 -17.11 4.63 -4.41
C LEU A 235 -17.08 6.01 -5.07
N ASN A 236 -16.62 6.11 -6.32
CA ASN A 236 -16.53 7.38 -7.05
C ASN A 236 -17.89 8.04 -7.26
N ALA A 237 -18.94 7.26 -7.52
CA ALA A 237 -20.32 7.76 -7.62
C ALA A 237 -20.81 8.45 -6.34
N ARG A 238 -20.14 8.20 -5.20
CA ARG A 238 -20.44 8.79 -3.89
C ARG A 238 -19.35 9.75 -3.40
N GLY A 239 -18.54 10.26 -4.31
CA GLY A 239 -17.47 11.21 -3.99
C GLY A 239 -16.26 10.58 -3.29
N LYS A 240 -16.22 9.25 -3.12
CA LYS A 240 -15.13 8.52 -2.45
C LYS A 240 -14.14 7.92 -3.45
N ALA A 241 -13.02 7.40 -2.96
CA ALA A 241 -12.07 6.65 -3.80
C ALA A 241 -11.51 5.40 -3.10
N PRO A 242 -11.25 4.31 -3.83
CA PRO A 242 -10.48 3.18 -3.32
C PRO A 242 -8.97 3.48 -3.31
N MET A 243 -8.29 2.89 -2.34
CA MET A 243 -6.84 2.73 -2.31
C MET A 243 -6.52 1.24 -2.30
N PHE A 244 -5.91 0.70 -3.34
CA PHE A 244 -5.60 -0.72 -3.45
C PHE A 244 -4.17 -1.01 -2.99
N ALA A 245 -3.99 -1.88 -1.99
CA ALA A 245 -2.69 -2.39 -1.54
C ALA A 245 -2.07 -3.31 -2.59
N ASN A 246 -1.55 -2.69 -3.65
CA ASN A 246 -0.93 -3.33 -4.78
C ASN A 246 0.37 -2.61 -5.11
N VAL A 247 1.48 -3.32 -4.96
CA VAL A 247 2.79 -2.83 -5.41
C VAL A 247 2.79 -2.93 -6.94
N GLY A 248 2.79 -1.78 -7.61
CA GLY A 248 2.85 -1.74 -9.06
C GLY A 248 3.95 -2.63 -9.60
N SER A 249 3.63 -3.44 -10.60
CA SER A 249 4.57 -4.34 -11.25
C SER A 249 4.35 -4.36 -12.76
N PHE A 250 5.20 -3.63 -13.49
CA PHE A 250 5.14 -3.55 -14.96
C PHE A 250 5.97 -4.61 -15.67
N ALA A 251 6.87 -5.27 -14.93
CA ALA A 251 7.66 -6.40 -15.37
C ALA A 251 7.40 -7.59 -14.45
N ARG A 252 7.22 -8.78 -15.03
CA ARG A 252 6.93 -10.00 -14.27
C ARG A 252 8.03 -10.29 -13.25
N PRO A 253 7.73 -10.36 -11.95
CA PRO A 253 8.71 -10.73 -10.96
C PRO A 253 9.16 -12.18 -11.17
N ALA A 254 10.46 -12.44 -11.07
CA ALA A 254 11.06 -13.75 -11.37
C ALA A 254 10.48 -14.91 -10.53
N ARG A 255 9.95 -14.62 -9.34
CA ARG A 255 9.44 -15.61 -8.38
C ARG A 255 7.90 -15.73 -8.37
N GLN A 256 7.18 -14.85 -9.07
CA GLN A 256 5.70 -14.90 -9.09
C GLN A 256 5.21 -15.76 -10.26
N ARG A 257 4.45 -16.83 -9.97
CA ARG A 257 3.89 -17.69 -11.03
C ARG A 257 2.55 -17.15 -11.51
N ILE A 258 1.74 -16.55 -10.63
CA ILE A 258 0.62 -15.69 -11.03
C ILE A 258 1.02 -14.23 -10.83
N TRP A 259 0.83 -13.43 -11.87
CA TRP A 259 1.26 -12.03 -11.87
C TRP A 259 0.23 -11.18 -12.60
N LEU A 260 -0.23 -10.14 -11.94
CA LEU A 260 -0.99 -9.07 -12.57
C LEU A 260 -0.01 -8.04 -13.13
N ASN A 261 0.07 -7.94 -14.46
CA ASN A 261 0.72 -6.80 -15.09
C ASN A 261 -0.05 -5.53 -14.71
N GLU A 262 0.62 -4.60 -14.05
CA GLU A 262 0.02 -3.36 -13.56
C GLU A 262 -0.70 -2.58 -14.67
N SER A 263 -0.22 -2.65 -15.92
CA SER A 263 -0.89 -2.02 -17.06
C SER A 263 -2.33 -2.51 -17.26
N ARG A 264 -2.67 -3.75 -16.87
CA ARG A 264 -4.05 -4.26 -16.88
C ARG A 264 -4.92 -3.60 -15.82
N LEU A 265 -4.37 -3.32 -14.63
CA LEU A 265 -5.09 -2.61 -13.58
C LEU A 265 -5.36 -1.17 -13.99
N LEU A 266 -4.34 -0.48 -14.53
CA LEU A 266 -4.49 0.89 -15.05
C LEU A 266 -5.56 0.96 -16.15
N GLU A 267 -5.62 -0.03 -17.04
CA GLU A 267 -6.63 -0.12 -18.09
C GLU A 267 -8.03 -0.35 -17.51
N ALA A 268 -8.17 -1.32 -16.59
CA ALA A 268 -9.45 -1.66 -15.98
C ALA A 268 -10.06 -0.50 -15.16
N LEU A 269 -9.21 0.34 -14.58
CA LEU A 269 -9.58 1.51 -13.78
C LEU A 269 -9.54 2.83 -14.56
N ARG A 270 -9.38 2.78 -15.90
CA ARG A 270 -9.37 3.99 -16.73
C ARG A 270 -10.63 4.84 -16.47
N GLY A 271 -10.41 6.12 -16.16
CA GLY A 271 -11.47 7.09 -15.89
C GLY A 271 -12.02 7.05 -14.46
N ALA A 272 -11.57 6.12 -13.62
CA ALA A 272 -11.89 6.11 -12.20
C ALA A 272 -10.86 6.91 -11.39
N ARG A 273 -11.28 7.47 -10.25
CA ARG A 273 -10.38 8.01 -9.23
C ARG A 273 -10.01 6.88 -8.27
N TYR A 274 -8.73 6.59 -8.14
CA TYR A 274 -8.19 5.59 -7.22
C TYR A 274 -6.74 5.90 -6.87
N SER A 275 -6.22 5.24 -5.84
CA SER A 275 -4.79 5.21 -5.51
C SER A 275 -4.31 3.77 -5.42
N VAL A 276 -3.03 3.53 -5.71
CA VAL A 276 -2.34 2.31 -5.31
C VAL A 276 -1.64 2.52 -3.96
N TYR A 277 -1.19 1.45 -3.32
CA TYR A 277 -0.52 1.50 -2.02
C TYR A 277 0.64 0.50 -1.94
N TYR A 278 1.79 1.00 -1.49
CA TYR A 278 3.01 0.23 -1.27
C TYR A 278 3.19 -0.03 0.22
N GLU A 279 2.92 -1.27 0.66
CA GLU A 279 2.84 -1.63 2.09
C GLU A 279 4.18 -1.78 2.79
N SER A 280 5.32 -1.87 2.09
CA SER A 280 6.62 -2.10 2.74
C SER A 280 7.79 -1.51 1.96
N PHE A 281 7.64 -0.27 1.52
CA PHE A 281 8.71 0.41 0.80
C PHE A 281 9.89 0.72 1.72
N ARG A 282 11.11 0.61 1.18
CA ARG A 282 12.35 0.90 1.88
C ARG A 282 13.29 1.68 0.94
N GLY A 283 13.43 2.97 1.20
CA GLY A 283 14.31 3.87 0.43
C GLY A 283 15.81 3.69 0.69
N ASP A 284 16.22 2.94 1.73
CA ASP A 284 17.61 2.61 2.03
C ASP A 284 18.12 1.37 1.27
N VAL A 285 17.23 0.66 0.56
CA VAL A 285 17.56 -0.54 -0.20
C VAL A 285 17.78 -0.18 -1.67
N ALA A 286 18.87 -0.70 -2.25
CA ALA A 286 19.18 -0.49 -3.66
C ALA A 286 18.01 -0.94 -4.57
N PRO A 287 17.62 -0.13 -5.56
CA PRO A 287 16.69 -0.58 -6.59
C PRO A 287 17.27 -1.76 -7.37
N ARG A 288 16.51 -2.83 -7.51
CA ARG A 288 16.92 -4.03 -8.28
C ARG A 288 17.03 -3.71 -9.78
N ASP A 289 18.03 -4.30 -10.43
CA ASP A 289 18.29 -4.11 -11.85
C ASP A 289 17.39 -4.96 -12.77
N ASP A 290 16.75 -5.99 -12.24
CA ASP A 290 15.85 -6.91 -12.95
C ASP A 290 14.49 -6.29 -13.36
N GLY A 291 14.33 -4.98 -13.17
CA GLY A 291 13.09 -4.27 -13.48
C GLY A 291 11.98 -4.45 -12.44
N ALA A 292 12.21 -5.22 -11.37
CA ALA A 292 11.26 -5.45 -10.29
C ALA A 292 11.52 -4.60 -9.03
N GLY A 293 12.35 -3.55 -9.12
CA GLY A 293 12.65 -2.67 -8.00
C GLY A 293 11.52 -1.68 -7.69
N THR A 294 11.12 -1.59 -6.42
CA THR A 294 9.98 -0.76 -5.98
C THR A 294 10.11 0.71 -6.38
N LEU A 295 11.29 1.33 -6.24
CA LEU A 295 11.51 2.71 -6.67
C LEU A 295 11.31 2.89 -8.19
N ARG A 296 11.70 1.90 -9.02
CA ARG A 296 11.47 1.96 -10.47
C ARG A 296 9.99 1.88 -10.80
N ASN A 297 9.24 1.02 -10.11
CA ASN A 297 7.79 0.91 -10.29
C ASN A 297 7.10 2.22 -9.90
N MET A 298 7.49 2.81 -8.77
CA MET A 298 7.00 4.11 -8.32
C MET A 298 7.29 5.22 -9.36
N LEU A 299 8.51 5.27 -9.92
CA LEU A 299 8.85 6.22 -10.97
C LEU A 299 8.01 6.01 -12.25
N GLN A 300 7.72 4.77 -12.62
CA GLN A 300 6.86 4.46 -13.77
C GLN A 300 5.40 4.88 -13.54
N GLU A 301 4.82 4.58 -12.38
CA GLU A 301 3.47 5.03 -12.01
C GLU A 301 3.35 6.55 -11.97
N SER A 302 4.33 7.21 -11.36
CA SER A 302 4.42 8.66 -11.31
C SER A 302 4.41 9.28 -12.70
N SER A 303 5.20 8.72 -13.63
CA SER A 303 5.25 9.18 -15.02
C SER A 303 3.93 9.00 -15.78
N ARG A 304 3.06 8.10 -15.30
CA ARG A 304 1.73 7.82 -15.86
C ARG A 304 0.60 8.58 -15.14
N GLY A 305 0.94 9.38 -14.12
CA GLY A 305 -0.03 10.13 -13.33
C GLY A 305 -0.91 9.24 -12.46
N VAL A 306 -0.41 8.08 -12.00
CA VAL A 306 -1.13 7.20 -11.07
C VAL A 306 -0.90 7.74 -9.65
N ALA A 307 -1.96 7.94 -8.87
CA ALA A 307 -1.83 8.29 -7.45
C ALA A 307 -1.35 7.09 -6.65
N ALA A 308 -0.43 7.31 -5.71
CA ALA A 308 0.11 6.24 -4.89
C ALA A 308 0.38 6.68 -3.46
N THR A 309 0.16 5.78 -2.54
CA THR A 309 0.49 5.96 -1.14
C THR A 309 1.60 4.99 -0.77
N VAL A 310 2.63 5.48 -0.09
CA VAL A 310 3.85 4.71 0.17
C VAL A 310 4.06 4.59 1.66
N HIS A 311 4.00 3.37 2.17
CA HIS A 311 4.32 3.08 3.56
C HIS A 311 5.71 2.51 3.71
N THR A 312 6.44 3.07 4.66
CA THR A 312 7.77 2.66 5.08
C THR A 312 7.72 2.22 6.52
N TYR A 313 8.08 0.96 6.74
CA TYR A 313 8.34 0.44 8.08
C TYR A 313 9.73 0.81 8.54
N TYR A 314 9.81 1.59 9.61
CA TYR A 314 11.03 1.87 10.32
C TYR A 314 11.42 0.69 11.21
N LYS A 315 12.72 0.38 11.25
CA LYS A 315 13.32 -0.66 12.09
C LYS A 315 13.24 -0.30 13.58
N SER A 316 13.25 1.00 13.88
CA SER A 316 13.11 1.56 15.23
C SER A 316 12.58 2.99 15.15
N ALA A 317 12.20 3.56 16.29
CA ALA A 317 11.73 4.95 16.37
C ALA A 317 12.84 5.98 16.08
N ASP A 318 14.11 5.57 16.19
CA ASP A 318 15.29 6.42 16.01
C ASP A 318 15.96 6.22 14.63
N GLU A 319 15.37 5.40 13.76
CA GLU A 319 15.86 5.25 12.39
C GLU A 319 15.75 6.58 11.63
N ASP A 320 16.82 6.94 10.90
CA ASP A 320 16.83 8.14 10.06
C ASP A 320 15.80 8.03 8.91
N PRO A 321 14.75 8.87 8.89
CA PRO A 321 13.73 8.81 7.84
C PRO A 321 14.22 9.39 6.50
N LEU A 322 15.38 10.06 6.44
CA LEU A 322 15.82 10.83 5.28
C LEU A 322 15.93 9.99 3.98
N PRO A 323 16.54 8.80 3.95
CA PRO A 323 16.62 8.00 2.72
C PRO A 323 15.23 7.63 2.18
N HIS A 324 14.27 7.39 3.08
CA HIS A 324 12.90 7.02 2.74
C HIS A 324 12.11 8.19 2.18
N VAL A 325 12.18 9.35 2.83
CA VAL A 325 11.56 10.59 2.36
C VAL A 325 12.18 11.04 1.04
N ALA A 326 13.50 10.96 0.88
CA ALA A 326 14.17 11.29 -0.37
C ALA A 326 13.71 10.37 -1.51
N ALA A 327 13.66 9.06 -1.27
CA ALA A 327 13.20 8.10 -2.28
C ALA A 327 11.72 8.29 -2.66
N PHE A 328 10.87 8.61 -1.69
CA PHE A 328 9.48 9.00 -1.96
C PHE A 328 9.41 10.27 -2.81
N LEU A 329 10.14 11.34 -2.45
CA LEU A 329 10.15 12.60 -3.21
C LEU A 329 10.63 12.40 -4.65
N LEU A 330 11.61 11.52 -4.90
CA LEU A 330 12.05 11.19 -6.26
C LEU A 330 10.90 10.70 -7.14
N ALA A 331 9.98 9.89 -6.61
CA ALA A 331 8.81 9.41 -7.36
C ALA A 331 7.56 10.28 -7.21
N ARG A 332 7.42 11.09 -6.15
CA ARG A 332 6.20 11.83 -5.81
C ARG A 332 5.58 12.56 -7.02
N ALA A 333 4.28 12.37 -7.22
CA ALA A 333 3.45 13.20 -8.08
C ALA A 333 2.26 13.75 -7.28
N GLU A 334 1.34 14.47 -7.94
CA GLU A 334 0.11 14.90 -7.31
C GLU A 334 -0.71 13.68 -6.82
N GLY A 335 -1.31 13.78 -5.63
CA GLY A 335 -2.06 12.68 -5.04
C GLY A 335 -1.19 11.59 -4.40
N TRP A 336 0.11 11.81 -4.25
CA TRP A 336 1.00 10.86 -3.57
C TRP A 336 1.16 11.16 -2.09
N TYR A 337 1.09 10.14 -1.23
CA TYR A 337 1.21 10.26 0.22
C TYR A 337 2.31 9.38 0.79
N PHE A 338 2.99 9.85 1.83
CA PHE A 338 4.06 9.12 2.51
C PHE A 338 3.63 8.73 3.93
N LEU A 339 3.84 7.48 4.31
CA LEU A 339 3.61 6.98 5.66
C LEU A 339 4.92 6.42 6.19
N GLY A 340 5.37 6.94 7.31
CA GLY A 340 6.52 6.41 8.03
C GLY A 340 6.09 5.99 9.42
N SER A 341 6.28 4.72 9.77
CA SER A 341 5.94 4.20 11.09
C SER A 341 6.77 2.99 11.48
N THR A 342 6.81 2.66 12.76
CA THR A 342 7.42 1.41 13.25
C THR A 342 6.44 0.23 13.24
N GLY A 343 5.22 0.40 12.73
CA GLY A 343 4.14 -0.57 12.86
C GLY A 343 2.75 0.02 12.54
N TRP A 344 1.71 -0.72 12.92
CA TRP A 344 0.30 -0.41 12.60
C TRP A 344 -0.50 0.23 13.74
N TRP A 345 0.12 0.44 14.90
CA TRP A 345 -0.54 1.01 16.06
C TRP A 345 -0.38 2.53 16.05
N ASP A 346 -1.32 3.24 16.66
CA ASP A 346 -1.26 4.70 16.87
C ASP A 346 0.13 5.21 17.32
N LYS A 347 0.71 4.56 18.34
CA LYS A 347 2.03 4.86 18.92
C LYS A 347 3.21 4.61 17.98
N SER A 348 2.99 3.94 16.85
CA SER A 348 4.03 3.70 15.84
C SER A 348 4.25 4.90 14.93
N TYR A 349 3.35 5.90 14.98
CA TYR A 349 3.42 7.11 14.17
C TYR A 349 3.95 8.28 14.99
N ARG A 350 4.86 9.05 14.38
CA ARG A 350 5.41 10.25 15.00
C ARG A 350 5.68 11.29 13.92
N TRP A 351 5.20 12.52 14.14
CA TRP A 351 5.57 13.65 13.30
C TRP A 351 7.06 13.98 13.48
N THR A 352 7.76 14.19 12.37
CA THR A 352 9.16 14.62 12.36
C THR A 352 9.29 16.00 11.70
N SER A 353 10.22 16.82 12.20
CA SER A 353 10.56 18.11 11.60
C SER A 353 11.09 17.98 10.16
N LEU A 354 11.53 16.78 9.75
CA LEU A 354 11.87 16.49 8.36
C LEU A 354 10.66 16.69 7.44
N TYR A 355 9.44 16.38 7.88
CA TYR A 355 8.23 16.60 7.08
C TYR A 355 7.99 18.10 6.84
N ASP A 356 8.19 18.93 7.88
CA ASP A 356 8.09 20.38 7.73
C ASP A 356 9.15 20.92 6.77
N ALA A 357 10.39 20.43 6.88
CA ALA A 357 11.46 20.79 5.96
C ALA A 357 11.13 20.36 4.51
N ALA A 358 10.74 19.11 4.30
CA ALA A 358 10.41 18.55 2.99
C ALA A 358 9.19 19.24 2.35
N GLY A 359 8.27 19.77 3.14
CA GLY A 359 7.13 20.58 2.66
C GLY A 359 7.57 21.86 1.92
N ARG A 360 8.75 22.40 2.25
CA ARG A 360 9.31 23.60 1.60
C ARG A 360 9.86 23.33 0.19
N CYS A 361 10.01 22.07 -0.20
CA CYS A 361 10.44 21.74 -1.57
C CYS A 361 9.42 22.18 -2.62
N GLY A 362 8.12 22.16 -2.31
CA GLY A 362 7.07 22.52 -3.28
C GLY A 362 6.89 21.47 -4.38
N ARG A 363 6.58 21.92 -5.60
CA ARG A 363 6.33 21.05 -6.76
C ARG A 363 7.62 20.57 -7.42
N PRO A 364 7.65 19.36 -8.00
CA PRO A 364 8.76 18.91 -8.82
C PRO A 364 8.83 19.71 -10.12
N LEU A 365 10.04 20.08 -10.54
CA LEU A 365 10.28 20.82 -11.80
C LEU A 365 10.45 19.90 -13.02
N GLY A 366 10.43 18.58 -12.80
CA GLY A 366 10.58 17.57 -13.85
C GLY A 366 10.59 16.16 -13.29
N ALA A 367 10.87 15.19 -14.17
CA ALA A 367 11.10 13.80 -13.77
C ALA A 367 12.45 13.65 -13.04
N ALA A 368 12.59 12.59 -12.25
CA ALA A 368 13.89 12.24 -11.67
C ALA A 368 14.86 11.76 -12.77
N THR A 369 16.13 12.12 -12.66
CA THR A 369 17.23 11.59 -13.48
C THR A 369 17.94 10.48 -12.72
N ASN A 370 18.42 9.44 -13.42
CA ASN A 370 19.24 8.37 -12.86
C ASN A 370 20.56 8.28 -13.65
N GLN A 371 21.68 8.44 -12.95
CA GLN A 371 23.02 8.22 -13.49
C GLN A 371 23.74 7.20 -12.61
N SER A 372 23.82 5.96 -13.07
CA SER A 372 24.51 4.87 -12.37
C SER A 372 24.07 4.71 -10.91
N HIS A 373 22.76 4.58 -10.65
CA HIS A 373 22.16 4.47 -9.30
C HIS A 373 22.27 5.73 -8.43
N LYS A 374 22.61 6.87 -9.01
CA LYS A 374 22.42 8.19 -8.41
C LYS A 374 21.18 8.83 -8.99
N TYR A 375 20.18 8.99 -8.13
CA TYR A 375 18.91 9.60 -8.48
C TYR A 375 18.91 11.06 -8.02
N LEU A 376 18.38 11.93 -8.87
CA LEU A 376 18.25 13.35 -8.56
C LEU A 376 16.94 13.88 -9.12
N ARG A 377 16.26 14.76 -8.38
CA ARG A 377 15.07 15.46 -8.85
C ARG A 377 15.02 16.89 -8.33
N PRO A 378 14.93 17.90 -9.22
CA PRO A 378 14.75 19.28 -8.82
C PRO A 378 13.28 19.58 -8.47
N PHE A 379 13.10 20.44 -7.47
CA PHE A 379 11.84 21.01 -7.02
C PHE A 379 11.94 22.54 -6.95
N GLU A 380 10.80 23.22 -6.82
CA GLU A 380 10.72 24.68 -6.71
C GLU A 380 11.63 25.25 -5.63
N GLY A 381 11.69 24.62 -4.45
CA GLY A 381 12.45 25.08 -3.29
C GLY A 381 13.68 24.25 -2.92
N CYS A 382 13.93 23.11 -3.59
CA CYS A 382 15.03 22.22 -3.24
C CYS A 382 15.50 21.33 -4.40
N VAL A 383 16.60 20.61 -4.20
CA VAL A 383 17.01 19.47 -5.00
C VAL A 383 17.10 18.25 -4.10
N VAL A 384 16.46 17.16 -4.50
CA VAL A 384 16.49 15.88 -3.78
C VAL A 384 17.42 14.93 -4.51
N SER A 385 18.26 14.22 -3.76
CA SER A 385 19.09 13.15 -4.32
C SER A 385 19.07 11.88 -3.47
N LEU A 386 19.28 10.74 -4.11
CA LEU A 386 19.48 9.44 -3.48
C LEU A 386 20.67 8.74 -4.17
N ASP A 387 21.76 8.51 -3.45
CA ASP A 387 22.93 7.81 -3.96
C ASP A 387 22.93 6.36 -3.46
N CYS A 388 22.76 5.42 -4.40
CA CYS A 388 22.75 3.99 -4.12
C CYS A 388 23.99 3.26 -4.67
N THR A 389 25.04 3.97 -5.10
CA THR A 389 26.22 3.34 -5.72
C THR A 389 26.97 2.39 -4.77
N GLY A 390 26.96 2.66 -3.47
CA GLY A 390 27.56 1.78 -2.46
C GLY A 390 26.75 0.51 -2.19
N ALA A 391 25.49 0.47 -2.60
CA ALA A 391 24.54 -0.59 -2.27
C ALA A 391 24.47 -1.71 -3.31
N ALA A 392 25.17 -1.57 -4.44
CA ALA A 392 25.14 -2.51 -5.56
C ALA A 392 25.90 -3.84 -5.32
N ALA A 393 26.43 -4.09 -4.11
CA ALA A 393 27.37 -5.17 -3.84
C ALA A 393 26.82 -6.39 -3.10
N GLN A 394 25.49 -6.57 -2.94
CA GLN A 394 24.94 -7.76 -2.26
C GLN A 394 23.88 -8.51 -3.08
N PRO A 395 23.97 -9.86 -3.18
CA PRO A 395 22.91 -10.67 -3.73
C PRO A 395 21.70 -10.70 -2.80
N ALA A 396 20.52 -10.80 -3.41
CA ALA A 396 19.23 -10.69 -2.77
C ALA A 396 18.97 -11.77 -1.70
N GLU A 397 18.64 -11.34 -0.47
CA GLU A 397 17.89 -12.21 0.44
C GLU A 397 16.77 -11.49 1.20
N GLN A 398 15.63 -12.19 1.22
CA GLN A 398 14.45 -12.06 2.09
C GLN A 398 13.62 -10.77 1.98
N THR A 399 12.68 -10.78 1.04
CA THR A 399 11.39 -10.11 1.21
C THR A 399 10.72 -10.65 2.47
N ALA A 400 10.54 -9.78 3.46
CA ALA A 400 9.95 -10.08 4.75
C ALA A 400 8.52 -10.62 4.60
N GLY A 401 8.37 -11.90 4.95
CA GLY A 401 7.16 -12.46 5.52
C GLY A 401 7.60 -13.26 6.74
N GLY A 402 7.36 -12.75 7.95
CA GLY A 402 7.73 -13.46 9.17
C GLY A 402 7.95 -12.56 10.39
N THR A 403 7.01 -12.63 11.31
CA THR A 403 7.09 -12.15 12.70
C THR A 403 8.14 -12.94 13.51
N GLY A 404 9.00 -12.26 14.29
CA GLY A 404 9.63 -12.85 15.49
C GLY A 404 11.16 -12.83 15.57
N GLU A 405 11.67 -11.92 16.42
CA GLU A 405 12.90 -11.89 17.24
C GLU A 405 14.25 -12.52 16.79
N ALA A 406 15.23 -11.59 16.73
CA ALA A 406 16.56 -11.62 17.35
C ALA A 406 17.66 -12.55 16.81
N GLY A 407 18.62 -11.92 16.13
CA GLY A 407 20.04 -12.06 16.44
C GLY A 407 20.87 -12.81 15.40
N GLN A 408 21.65 -12.08 14.59
CA GLN A 408 23.11 -12.21 14.52
C GLN A 408 23.73 -11.25 13.46
N ALA A 409 24.75 -10.51 13.91
CA ALA A 409 25.80 -9.82 13.17
C ALA A 409 25.42 -9.00 11.91
N VAL A 410 25.10 -7.72 12.10
CA VAL A 410 25.03 -6.73 11.01
C VAL A 410 26.45 -6.33 10.62
N ALA A 411 27.00 -6.94 9.57
CA ALA A 411 27.97 -6.23 8.74
C ALA A 411 27.25 -5.00 8.18
N ALA A 412 27.79 -3.80 8.39
CA ALA A 412 27.18 -2.55 7.92
C ALA A 412 27.04 -2.58 6.38
N ALA A 413 25.86 -2.96 5.90
CA ALA A 413 25.53 -2.91 4.48
C ALA A 413 25.46 -1.43 4.07
N ALA A 414 26.24 -1.03 3.08
CA ALA A 414 26.20 0.31 2.51
C ALA A 414 24.85 0.51 1.80
N GLY A 415 23.84 1.03 2.51
CA GLY A 415 22.53 1.36 1.95
C GLY A 415 22.57 2.63 1.08
N CYS A 416 21.43 2.98 0.49
CA CYS A 416 21.28 4.25 -0.21
C CYS A 416 21.36 5.43 0.76
N VAL A 417 22.02 6.52 0.36
CA VAL A 417 22.13 7.76 1.15
C VAL A 417 21.25 8.84 0.52
N GLY A 418 20.28 9.34 1.29
CA GLY A 418 19.37 10.42 0.88
C GLY A 418 19.90 11.81 1.23
N ASN A 419 19.55 12.81 0.43
CA ASN A 419 19.84 14.22 0.71
C ASN A 419 18.73 15.14 0.15
N ILE A 420 18.44 16.22 0.86
CA ILE A 420 17.52 17.30 0.44
C ILE A 420 18.26 18.62 0.60
N SER A 421 18.66 19.22 -0.52
CA SER A 421 19.40 20.49 -0.55
C SER A 421 18.44 21.61 -0.92
N PHE A 422 18.13 22.50 0.02
CA PHE A 422 17.25 23.64 -0.23
C PHE A 422 17.99 24.72 -1.03
N HIS A 423 17.28 25.34 -1.98
CA HIS A 423 17.79 26.55 -2.61
C HIS A 423 17.86 27.62 -1.53
N HIS A 424 19.05 28.06 -1.15
CA HIS A 424 19.16 29.23 -0.31
C HIS A 424 18.57 30.41 -1.10
N ALA A 425 17.59 31.11 -0.53
CA ALA A 425 17.37 32.48 -0.93
C ALA A 425 18.71 33.18 -0.71
N ALA A 426 19.39 33.57 -1.79
CA ALA A 426 20.66 34.27 -1.67
C ALA A 426 20.44 35.46 -0.73
N PRO A 427 21.15 35.56 0.41
CA PRO A 427 21.25 36.83 1.08
C PRO A 427 21.83 37.80 0.06
N ALA A 428 21.33 39.03 -0.01
CA ALA A 428 21.97 40.07 -0.78
C ALA A 428 23.43 40.20 -0.29
N GLY A 429 24.37 39.59 -1.03
CA GLY A 429 25.81 39.56 -0.71
C GLY A 429 26.20 38.61 0.43
N GLY A 430 26.73 37.43 0.09
CA GLY A 430 27.42 36.57 1.07
C GLY A 430 27.42 35.10 0.69
N ALA A 431 28.55 34.42 0.91
CA ALA A 431 28.90 33.10 0.38
C ALA A 431 27.90 31.95 0.67
N VAL A 432 27.90 30.96 -0.23
CA VAL A 432 27.14 29.70 -0.17
C VAL A 432 27.54 28.90 1.08
N GLN A 433 26.59 28.64 1.97
CA GLN A 433 26.75 27.72 3.09
C GLN A 433 26.01 26.41 2.76
N GLU A 434 26.72 25.33 2.45
CA GLU A 434 26.14 23.98 2.37
C GLU A 434 25.59 23.59 3.75
N ALA A 435 24.27 23.57 3.91
CA ALA A 435 23.66 22.94 5.06
C ALA A 435 23.74 21.41 4.92
N ARG A 436 24.86 20.82 5.33
CA ARG A 436 24.91 19.39 5.69
C ARG A 436 24.23 19.25 7.05
N SER A 437 22.93 18.95 7.08
CA SER A 437 22.30 18.55 8.34
C SER A 437 22.79 17.15 8.70
N ARG A 438 23.91 17.07 9.43
CA ARG A 438 24.07 15.99 10.40
C ARG A 438 23.09 16.32 11.53
N VAL A 439 21.96 15.62 11.56
CA VAL A 439 21.14 15.56 12.76
C VAL A 439 21.97 14.81 13.79
N SER A 440 22.65 15.53 14.67
CA SER A 440 23.23 14.97 15.88
C SER A 440 22.10 14.71 16.88
N ALA A 441 22.19 13.54 17.53
CA ALA A 441 21.23 12.91 18.44
C ALA A 441 20.46 13.84 19.39
#